data_AF-A0A7R9VY07-F1
#
_entry.id   AF-A0A7R9VY07-F1
#
_cell.length_a   1.000
_cell.length_b   1.000
_cell.length_c   1.000
_cell.angle_alpha   90.00
_cell.angle_beta   90.00
_cell.angle_gamma   90.00
#
_symmetry.space_group_name_H-M   'P 1'
#
loop_
_entity.id
_entity.type
_entity.pdbx_description
1 polymer ?
#
loop_
_entity_poly.entity_id
_entity_poly.type
_entity_poly.pdbx_seq_one_letter_code
_entity_poly.pdbx_strand_id
1 'polypeptide(L)'
;QATPWLITLGYIIIYCAIFSKLWRINKVLQFRKGSSVGIKQALAPFAAFVVAAVVILAVWTGVDPYTWVRREVNSDTNETYGQCESQHFLAFAIPLLLIMVSATIFAAAMAHRTKDIDEKYAESTWIFY
;
A
#
# COMPACT_ATOMS: atom_id res chain seq x y z
N GLN A 1 16.84 5.08 6.90
CA GLN A 1 16.10 3.95 7.52
C GLN A 1 14.60 4.21 7.65
N ALA A 2 14.12 5.39 8.07
CA ALA A 2 12.68 5.65 8.21
C ALA A 2 11.89 5.75 6.87
N THR A 3 12.56 6.11 5.78
CA THR A 3 11.94 6.28 4.45
C THR A 3 11.16 5.04 3.96
N PRO A 4 11.74 3.82 3.91
CA PRO A 4 11.01 2.63 3.48
C PRO A 4 9.81 2.30 4.38
N TRP A 5 9.89 2.56 5.69
CA TRP A 5 8.79 2.36 6.63
C TRP A 5 7.60 3.26 6.32
N LEU A 6 7.84 4.56 6.15
CA LEU A 6 6.76 5.53 5.91
C LEU A 6 6.07 5.31 4.56
N ILE A 7 6.84 5.01 3.51
CA ILE A 7 6.29 4.78 2.17
C ILE A 7 5.40 3.53 2.15
N THR A 8 5.88 2.42 2.68
CA THR A 8 5.13 1.15 2.64
C THR A 8 3.90 1.17 3.54
N LEU A 9 4.02 1.65 4.79
CA LEU A 9 2.88 1.76 5.70
C LEU A 9 1.86 2.77 5.19
N GLY A 10 2.31 3.93 4.72
CA GLY A 10 1.43 4.95 4.14
C GLY A 10 0.65 4.40 2.94
N TYR A 11 1.31 3.66 2.06
CA TYR A 11 0.66 3.01 0.93
C TYR A 11 -0.41 2.01 1.38
N ILE A 12 -0.09 1.10 2.29
CA ILE A 12 -1.06 0.09 2.76
C ILE A 12 -2.28 0.76 3.41
N ILE A 13 -2.07 1.82 4.19
CA ILE A 13 -3.16 2.58 4.84
C ILE A 13 -4.07 3.23 3.79
N ILE A 14 -3.51 3.87 2.76
CA ILE A 14 -4.29 4.50 1.68
C ILE A 14 -5.16 3.46 0.97
N TYR A 15 -4.59 2.32 0.57
CA TYR A 15 -5.35 1.28 -0.13
C TYR A 15 -6.37 0.57 0.78
N CYS A 16 -6.07 0.41 2.08
CA CYS A 16 -7.02 -0.07 3.07
C CYS A 16 -8.21 0.89 3.20
N ALA A 17 -7.98 2.21 3.18
CA ALA A 17 -9.03 3.21 3.23
C ALA A 17 -9.91 3.19 1.97
N ILE A 18 -9.31 3.11 0.78
CA ILE A 18 -10.03 2.97 -0.50
C ILE A 18 -10.89 1.70 -0.48
N PHE A 19 -10.29 0.57 -0.13
CA PHE A 19 -11.01 -0.70 -0.05
C PHE A 19 -12.16 -0.65 0.97
N SER A 20 -11.96 -0.04 2.14
CA SER A 20 -13.01 0.10 3.16
C SER A 20 -14.20 0.89 2.63
N LYS A 21 -13.96 1.96 1.85
CA LYS A 21 -15.02 2.73 1.17
C LYS A 21 -15.76 1.85 0.15
N LEU A 22 -15.04 1.20 -0.77
CA LEU A 22 -15.62 0.34 -1.81
C LEU A 22 -16.41 -0.83 -1.19
N TRP A 23 -15.90 -1.42 -0.12
CA TRP A 23 -16.60 -2.48 0.60
C TRP A 23 -17.89 -1.99 1.25
N ARG A 24 -17.89 -0.80 1.88
CA ARG A 24 -19.11 -0.19 2.44
C ARG A 24 -20.16 0.04 1.35
N ILE A 25 -19.75 0.56 0.20
CA ILE A 25 -20.63 0.82 -0.95
C ILE A 25 -21.21 -0.50 -1.50
N ASN A 26 -20.35 -1.49 -1.78
CA ASN A 26 -20.78 -2.82 -2.23
C ASN A 26 -21.80 -3.43 -1.25
N LYS A 27 -21.55 -3.26 0.06
CA LYS A 27 -22.41 -3.76 1.13
C LYS A 27 -23.79 -3.08 1.13
N VAL A 28 -23.85 -1.76 0.96
CA VAL A 28 -25.13 -1.03 0.90
C VAL A 28 -25.99 -1.46 -0.29
N LEU A 29 -25.36 -1.78 -1.42
CA LEU A 29 -26.07 -2.08 -2.67
C LEU A 29 -26.44 -3.56 -2.83
N GLN A 30 -25.68 -4.47 -2.23
CA GLN A 30 -25.97 -5.91 -2.31
C GLN A 30 -27.05 -6.38 -1.33
N PHE A 31 -27.51 -5.55 -0.37
CA PHE A 31 -28.55 -5.99 0.58
C PHE A 31 -29.98 -5.82 0.11
N ARG A 32 -30.51 -6.94 -0.40
CA ARG A 32 -31.78 -7.52 0.08
C ARG A 32 -31.58 -7.97 1.53
N LYS A 33 -32.45 -7.52 2.46
CA LYS A 33 -32.45 -7.78 3.93
C LYS A 33 -31.78 -9.12 4.34
N GLY A 34 -30.68 -9.13 5.11
CA GLY A 34 -30.38 -10.28 6.00
C GLY A 34 -28.93 -10.70 6.30
N SER A 35 -27.91 -10.44 5.48
CA SER A 35 -26.60 -11.09 5.68
C SER A 35 -25.59 -10.18 6.39
N SER A 36 -25.44 -10.28 7.71
CA SER A 36 -24.43 -9.49 8.44
C SER A 36 -23.00 -10.01 8.17
N VAL A 37 -22.42 -9.65 7.02
CA VAL A 37 -20.98 -9.88 6.77
C VAL A 37 -20.21 -8.85 7.57
N GLY A 38 -19.50 -9.29 8.59
CA GLY A 38 -18.80 -8.42 9.54
C GLY A 38 -17.64 -7.68 8.91
N ILE A 39 -17.49 -6.39 9.24
CA ILE A 39 -16.34 -5.54 8.88
C ILE A 39 -14.99 -6.23 9.18
N LYS A 40 -14.98 -7.10 10.21
CA LYS A 40 -13.80 -7.88 10.62
C LYS A 40 -13.26 -8.79 9.51
N GLN A 41 -14.11 -9.36 8.64
CA GLN A 41 -13.65 -10.21 7.53
C GLN A 41 -13.01 -9.40 6.41
N ALA A 42 -13.44 -8.15 6.21
CA ALA A 42 -12.87 -7.25 5.21
C ALA A 42 -11.51 -6.68 5.66
N LEU A 43 -11.34 -6.46 6.96
CA LEU A 43 -10.11 -5.93 7.54
C LEU A 43 -9.02 -7.01 7.76
N ALA A 44 -9.42 -8.27 7.95
CA ALA A 44 -8.51 -9.40 8.14
C ALA A 44 -7.42 -9.54 7.05
N PRO A 45 -7.71 -9.51 5.73
CA PRO A 45 -6.67 -9.61 4.70
C PRO A 45 -5.72 -8.40 4.73
N PHE A 46 -6.22 -7.19 5.01
CA PHE A 46 -5.36 -6.00 5.12
C PHE A 46 -4.45 -6.04 6.35
N ALA A 47 -4.96 -6.52 7.49
CA ALA A 47 -4.13 -6.74 8.67
C ALA A 47 -3.00 -7.73 8.37
N ALA A 48 -3.26 -8.79 7.62
CA ALA A 48 -2.23 -9.73 7.18
C ALA A 48 -1.17 -9.06 6.29
N PHE A 49 -1.57 -8.21 5.34
CA PHE A 49 -0.61 -7.44 4.51
C PHE A 49 0.24 -6.47 5.34
N VAL A 50 -0.35 -5.78 6.31
CA VAL A 50 0.39 -4.89 7.22
C VAL A 50 1.41 -5.68 8.03
N VAL A 51 1.01 -6.80 8.63
CA VAL A 51 1.91 -7.64 9.44
C VAL A 51 3.06 -8.18 8.58
N ALA A 52 2.77 -8.68 7.38
CA ALA A 52 3.79 -9.17 6.46
C ALA A 52 4.79 -8.08 6.07
N ALA A 53 4.32 -6.88 5.73
CA ALA A 53 5.18 -5.74 5.39
C ALA A 53 6.05 -5.30 6.58
N VAL A 54 5.49 -5.25 7.79
CA VAL A 54 6.22 -4.91 9.01
C VAL A 54 7.30 -5.94 9.32
N VAL A 55 7.02 -7.24 9.17
CA VAL A 55 8.03 -8.29 9.39
C VAL A 55 9.18 -8.16 8.39
N ILE A 56 8.89 -7.98 7.10
CA ILE A 56 9.92 -7.83 6.08
C ILE A 56 10.78 -6.58 6.35
N LEU A 57 10.16 -5.47 6.70
CA LEU A 57 10.88 -4.24 7.04
C LEU A 57 11.72 -4.38 8.31
N ALA A 58 11.21 -5.06 9.34
CA ALA A 58 11.95 -5.31 10.57
C ALA A 58 13.21 -6.15 10.30
N VAL A 59 13.06 -7.22 9.50
CA VAL A 59 14.18 -8.05 9.06
C VAL A 59 15.18 -7.24 8.24
N TRP A 60 14.71 -6.42 7.31
CA TRP A 60 15.58 -5.57 6.49
C TRP A 60 16.39 -4.61 7.37
N THR A 61 15.76 -3.92 8.33
CA THR A 61 16.46 -3.01 9.23
C THR A 61 17.42 -3.70 10.20
N GLY A 62 17.15 -4.95 10.57
CA GLY A 62 17.98 -5.71 11.50
C GLY A 62 19.18 -6.40 10.84
N VAL A 63 19.00 -6.89 9.61
CA VAL A 63 20.03 -7.69 8.90
C VAL A 63 20.92 -6.81 8.02
N ASP A 64 20.35 -5.85 7.29
CA ASP A 64 21.08 -5.03 6.33
C ASP A 64 20.68 -3.55 6.47
N PRO A 65 21.20 -2.86 7.51
CA PRO A 65 20.91 -1.46 7.73
C PRO A 65 21.49 -0.60 6.61
N TYR A 66 20.73 0.40 6.17
CA TYR A 66 21.22 1.37 5.20
C TYR A 66 22.42 2.14 5.75
N THR A 67 23.52 2.09 5.02
CA THR A 67 24.74 2.85 5.33
C THR A 67 24.88 4.01 4.35
N TRP A 68 25.40 5.14 4.87
CA TRP A 68 25.72 6.28 4.03
C TRP A 68 27.03 6.03 3.30
N VAL A 69 26.98 6.00 1.98
CA VAL A 69 28.14 5.83 1.11
C VAL A 69 28.28 7.05 0.20
N ARG A 70 29.51 7.52 0.03
CA ARG A 70 29.85 8.53 -0.98
C ARG A 70 30.36 7.81 -2.21
N ARG A 71 29.73 8.05 -3.36
CA ARG A 71 30.22 7.58 -4.66
C ARG A 71 30.71 8.78 -5.47
N GLU A 72 31.81 8.58 -6.15
CA GLU A 72 32.37 9.57 -7.07
C GLU A 72 31.56 9.56 -8.37
N VAL A 73 31.14 10.74 -8.83
CA VAL A 73 30.46 10.93 -10.12
C VAL A 73 31.48 11.01 -11.23
N ASN A 74 32.56 11.74 -10.98
CA ASN A 74 33.64 11.95 -11.95
C ASN A 74 34.99 12.06 -11.21
N SER A 75 35.93 11.20 -11.59
CA SER A 75 37.28 11.15 -11.00
C SER A 75 38.11 12.39 -11.34
N ASP A 76 37.78 13.10 -12.42
CA ASP A 76 38.56 14.25 -12.90
C ASP A 76 38.17 15.56 -12.21
N THR A 77 36.87 15.77 -11.95
CA THR A 77 36.35 16.96 -11.24
C THR A 77 36.19 16.75 -9.73
N ASN A 78 36.47 15.53 -9.23
CA ASN A 78 36.34 15.14 -7.83
C ASN A 78 34.93 15.40 -7.25
N GLU A 79 33.91 15.31 -8.11
CA GLU A 79 32.51 15.49 -7.74
C GLU A 79 32.01 14.20 -7.11
N THR A 80 31.43 14.31 -5.92
CA THR A 80 30.89 13.17 -5.18
C THR A 80 29.46 13.43 -4.77
N TYR A 81 28.63 12.38 -4.78
CA TYR A 81 27.30 12.42 -4.19
C TYR A 81 27.22 11.37 -3.09
N GLY A 82 26.39 11.67 -2.10
CA GLY A 82 26.11 10.73 -1.04
C GLY A 82 24.77 10.05 -1.27
N GLN A 83 24.75 8.75 -1.06
CA GLN A 83 23.53 7.95 -1.11
C GLN A 83 23.47 6.97 0.04
N CYS A 84 22.26 6.55 0.39
CA CYS A 84 22.05 5.45 1.32
C CYS A 84 21.96 4.16 0.52
N GLU A 85 22.90 3.24 0.74
CA GLU A 85 22.96 1.96 0.02
C GLU A 85 22.87 0.81 1.03
N SER A 86 22.25 -0.29 0.61
CA SER A 86 22.21 -1.57 1.32
C SER A 86 22.70 -2.64 0.35
N GLN A 87 23.49 -3.60 0.83
CA GLN A 87 24.12 -4.61 -0.03
C GLN A 87 23.09 -5.48 -0.75
N HIS A 88 21.94 -5.71 -0.11
CA HIS A 88 20.87 -6.56 -0.62
C HIS A 88 19.55 -5.80 -0.82
N PHE A 89 19.63 -4.54 -1.25
CA PHE A 89 18.46 -3.67 -1.45
C PHE A 89 17.33 -4.34 -2.25
N LEU A 90 17.66 -4.93 -3.40
CA LEU A 90 16.67 -5.53 -4.30
C LEU A 90 15.98 -6.75 -3.68
N ALA A 91 16.69 -7.53 -2.87
CA ALA A 91 16.15 -8.74 -2.25
C ALA A 91 14.99 -8.43 -1.29
N PHE A 92 15.03 -7.28 -0.61
CA PHE A 92 13.96 -6.82 0.27
C PHE A 92 12.95 -5.91 -0.43
N ALA A 93 13.38 -5.13 -1.43
CA ALA A 93 12.49 -4.22 -2.15
C ALA A 93 11.47 -4.95 -3.04
N ILE A 94 11.89 -6.03 -3.72
CA ILE A 94 11.00 -6.82 -4.61
C ILE A 94 9.78 -7.39 -3.85
N PRO A 95 9.93 -8.14 -2.74
CA PRO A 95 8.78 -8.70 -2.03
C PRO A 95 7.86 -7.62 -1.44
N LEU A 96 8.42 -6.49 -0.98
CA LEU A 96 7.61 -5.34 -0.54
C LEU A 96 6.78 -4.77 -1.68
N LEU A 97 7.38 -4.62 -2.86
CA LEU A 97 6.67 -4.13 -4.05
C LEU A 97 5.56 -5.11 -4.47
N LEU A 98 5.80 -6.42 -4.41
CA LEU A 98 4.77 -7.42 -4.69
C LEU A 98 3.58 -7.32 -3.73
N ILE A 99 3.83 -7.11 -2.43
CA ILE A 99 2.78 -6.87 -1.44
C ILE A 99 1.97 -5.62 -1.81
N MET A 100 2.65 -4.52 -2.13
CA MET A 100 1.98 -3.27 -2.53
C MET A 100 1.13 -3.43 -3.80
N VAL A 101 1.68 -4.07 -4.84
CA VAL A 101 0.95 -4.35 -6.09
C VAL A 101 -0.25 -5.25 -5.83
N SER A 102 -0.11 -6.28 -4.98
CA SER A 102 -1.21 -7.17 -4.64
C SER A 102 -2.37 -6.44 -3.94
N ALA A 103 -2.07 -5.52 -3.00
CA ALA A 103 -3.07 -4.68 -2.34
C ALA A 103 -3.81 -3.78 -3.35
N THR A 104 -3.08 -3.23 -4.31
CA THR A 104 -3.64 -2.41 -5.39
C THR A 104 -4.54 -3.20 -6.32
N ILE A 105 -4.15 -4.41 -6.71
CA ILE A 105 -4.98 -5.32 -7.51
C ILE A 105 -6.25 -5.68 -6.75
N PHE A 106 -6.16 -5.96 -5.45
CA PHE A 106 -7.32 -6.22 -4.60
C PHE A 106 -8.30 -5.04 -4.56
N ALA A 107 -7.77 -3.82 -4.37
CA ALA A 107 -8.58 -2.60 -4.38
C ALA A 107 -9.22 -2.36 -5.77
N ALA A 108 -8.46 -2.56 -6.85
CA ALA A 108 -8.95 -2.41 -8.22
C ALA A 108 -10.03 -3.45 -8.58
N ALA A 109 -9.87 -4.70 -8.14
CA ALA A 109 -10.86 -5.75 -8.33
C ALA A 109 -12.18 -5.39 -7.62
N MET A 110 -12.11 -4.86 -6.39
CA MET A 110 -13.30 -4.34 -5.70
C MET A 110 -13.91 -3.14 -6.43
N ALA A 111 -13.09 -2.21 -6.91
CA ALA A 111 -13.56 -1.04 -7.64
C ALA A 111 -14.34 -1.45 -8.90
N HIS A 112 -13.86 -2.48 -9.62
CA HIS A 112 -14.53 -3.02 -10.79
C HIS A 112 -15.89 -3.66 -10.42
N ARG A 113 -16.02 -4.29 -9.25
CA ARG A 113 -17.31 -4.85 -8.78
C ARG A 113 -18.32 -3.77 -8.42
N THR A 114 -17.85 -2.61 -7.96
CA THR A 114 -18.67 -1.44 -7.61
C THR A 114 -18.75 -0.39 -8.72
N LYS A 115 -18.42 -0.73 -9.98
CA LYS A 115 -18.48 0.24 -11.07
C LYS A 115 -19.91 0.49 -11.56
N ASP A 116 -20.77 -0.52 -11.54
CA ASP A 116 -22.13 -0.47 -12.10
C ASP A 116 -23.17 0.12 -11.13
N ILE A 117 -22.77 1.12 -10.35
CA ILE A 117 -23.61 1.73 -9.31
C ILE A 117 -24.21 3.02 -9.85
N ASP A 118 -25.52 3.16 -9.63
CA ASP A 118 -26.32 4.34 -9.97
C ASP A 118 -25.67 5.64 -9.44
N GLU A 119 -25.61 6.66 -10.30
CA GLU A 119 -24.91 7.95 -10.12
C GLU A 119 -25.40 8.71 -8.88
N LYS A 120 -26.58 8.35 -8.36
CA LYS A 120 -27.16 8.83 -7.10
C LYS A 120 -26.29 8.56 -5.86
N TYR A 121 -25.42 7.55 -5.90
CA TYR A 121 -24.46 7.25 -4.83
C TYR A 121 -23.03 7.72 -5.14
N ALA A 122 -22.79 8.27 -6.34
CA ALA A 122 -21.56 8.97 -6.65
C ALA A 122 -21.61 10.34 -5.96
N GLU A 123 -20.93 10.44 -4.81
CA GLU A 123 -20.89 11.66 -3.97
C GLU A 123 -20.34 12.90 -4.71
N SER A 124 -19.84 12.77 -5.95
CA SER A 124 -19.34 13.89 -6.77
C SER A 124 -20.42 14.83 -7.28
N THR A 125 -21.68 14.38 -7.39
CA THR A 125 -22.73 15.18 -8.05
C THR A 125 -23.29 16.28 -7.15
N TRP A 126 -23.17 16.17 -5.83
CA TRP A 126 -23.70 17.12 -4.85
C TRP A 126 -22.72 18.24 -4.48
N ILE A 127 -21.48 18.19 -4.99
CA ILE A 127 -20.45 19.18 -4.67
C ILE A 127 -20.60 20.43 -5.56
N PHE A 128 -21.32 20.31 -6.68
CA PHE A 128 -21.47 21.37 -7.69
C PHE A 128 -22.91 21.90 -7.84
N TYR A 129 -23.82 21.57 -6.93
CA TYR A 129 -25.15 22.18 -6.83
C TYR A 129 -25.32 22.83 -5.46
#